data_AF-A0A1D1YTU3-F1
#
_entry.id   AF-A0A1D1YTU3-F1
#
_cell.length_a   1.000
_cell.length_b   1.000
_cell.length_c   1.000
_cell.angle_alpha   90.00
_cell.angle_beta   90.00
_cell.angle_gamma   90.00
#
_symmetry.space_group_name_H-M   'P 1'
#
loop_
_entity.id
_entity.type
_entity.pdbx_description
1 polymer ?
#
loop_
_entity_poly.entity_id
_entity_poly.type
_entity_poly.pdbx_seq_one_letter_code
_entity_poly.pdbx_strand_id
1 'polypeptide(L)'
;IGDSQVVLRQTLNKYQTKHPNLLPYVKLVRLAVKQFKKVVFVHVPRSHNVLADALASLASSLEFPVDSHSETILVRKIDIPATQDIWFSQLGTKQHQKDKSQDEPPKQEVSIAQLEELQE
;
A
#
# COMPACT_ATOMS: atom_id res chain seq x y z
N ILE A 1 13.41 -8.99 21.44
CA ILE A 1 12.16 -9.79 21.55
C ILE A 1 11.01 -8.96 21.01
N GLY A 2 10.01 -9.58 20.40
CA GLY A 2 8.82 -8.89 19.91
C GLY A 2 7.77 -9.88 19.41
N ASP A 3 6.53 -9.45 19.31
CA ASP A 3 5.36 -10.26 18.95
C ASP A 3 4.94 -10.14 17.48
N SER A 4 5.49 -9.16 16.75
CA SER A 4 5.22 -9.02 15.32
C SER A 4 6.11 -9.97 14.50
N GLN A 5 5.53 -11.11 14.12
CA GLN A 5 6.20 -12.09 13.27
C GLN A 5 6.55 -11.53 11.88
N VAL A 6 5.69 -10.68 11.31
CA VAL A 6 5.90 -10.08 9.99
C VAL A 6 7.13 -9.17 10.00
N VAL A 7 7.20 -8.26 10.97
CA VAL A 7 8.33 -7.32 11.11
C VAL A 7 9.63 -8.10 11.29
N LEU A 8 9.64 -9.12 12.15
CA LEU A 8 10.81 -9.95 12.39
C LEU A 8 11.28 -10.68 11.12
N ARG A 9 10.36 -11.22 10.31
CA ARG A 9 10.71 -11.94 9.09
C ARG A 9 11.16 -11.00 7.97
N GLN A 10 10.63 -9.78 7.91
CA GLN A 10 11.06 -8.76 6.95
C GLN A 10 12.47 -8.23 7.27
N THR A 11 12.78 -8.00 8.56
CA THR A 11 14.13 -7.56 8.98
C THR A 11 15.18 -8.64 8.76
N LEU A 12 14.81 -9.92 8.90
CA LEU A 12 15.64 -11.08 8.59
C LEU A 12 15.72 -11.43 7.09
N ASN A 13 15.15 -10.59 6.20
CA ASN A 13 15.08 -10.84 4.75
C ASN A 13 14.36 -12.14 4.35
N LYS A 14 13.61 -12.77 5.26
CA LYS A 14 12.82 -13.98 4.95
C LYS A 14 11.54 -13.64 4.19
N TYR A 15 10.94 -12.49 4.47
CA TYR A 15 9.76 -11.96 3.78
C TYR A 15 10.08 -10.68 3.03
N GLN A 16 9.49 -10.52 1.85
CA GLN A 16 9.60 -9.31 1.04
C GLN A 16 8.60 -8.26 1.52
N THR A 17 9.08 -7.04 1.75
CA THR A 17 8.23 -5.89 2.09
C THR A 17 7.68 -5.28 0.80
N LYS A 18 6.39 -5.51 0.51
CA LYS A 18 5.72 -5.00 -0.70
C LYS A 18 5.23 -3.55 -0.55
N HIS A 19 4.90 -3.12 0.67
CA HIS A 19 4.38 -1.77 0.89
C HIS A 19 5.52 -0.73 0.85
N PRO A 20 5.40 0.31 0.01
CA PRO A 20 6.42 1.35 -0.16
C PRO A 20 6.71 2.11 1.15
N ASN A 21 5.68 2.31 1.98
CA ASN A 21 5.82 3.01 3.26
C ASN A 21 6.64 2.22 4.30
N LEU A 22 6.71 0.89 4.17
CA LEU A 22 7.45 0.03 5.12
C LEU A 22 8.92 -0.19 4.72
N LEU A 23 9.25 -0.01 3.44
CA LEU A 23 10.62 -0.09 2.92
C LEU A 23 11.63 0.82 3.67
N PRO A 24 11.35 2.12 3.95
CA PRO A 24 12.29 2.96 4.68
C PRO A 24 12.55 2.44 6.10
N TYR A 25 11.54 1.96 6.82
CA TYR A 25 11.72 1.43 8.17
C TYR A 25 12.61 0.19 8.20
N VAL A 26 12.42 -0.75 7.26
CA VAL A 26 13.28 -1.93 7.16
C VAL A 26 14.74 -1.54 6.86
N LYS A 27 14.95 -0.54 6.01
CA LYS A 27 16.30 0.00 5.74
C LYS A 27 16.92 0.59 7.01
N LEU A 28 16.18 1.39 7.77
CA LEU A 28 16.64 1.98 9.04
C LEU A 28 17.03 0.90 10.05
N VAL A 29 16.19 -0.12 10.23
CA VAL A 29 16.49 -1.23 11.13
C VAL A 29 17.78 -1.93 10.72
N ARG A 30 18.00 -2.17 9.42
CA ARG A 30 19.25 -2.78 8.92
C ARG A 30 20.48 -1.90 9.20
N LEU A 31 20.35 -0.57 9.06
CA LEU A 31 21.43 0.35 9.40
C LEU A 31 21.74 0.33 10.90
N ALA A 32 20.71 0.30 11.75
CA ALA A 32 20.88 0.19 13.19
C ALA A 32 21.55 -1.14 13.58
N VAL A 33 21.14 -2.26 12.98
CA VAL A 33 21.74 -3.59 13.25
C VAL A 33 23.24 -3.61 12.97
N LYS A 34 23.73 -2.91 11.93
CA LYS A 34 25.16 -2.83 11.61
C LYS A 34 26.00 -2.17 12.71
N GLN A 35 25.40 -1.37 13.59
CA GLN A 35 26.10 -0.71 14.69
C GLN A 35 26.40 -1.68 15.85
N PHE A 36 25.72 -2.83 15.89
CA PHE A 36 25.90 -3.82 16.96
C PHE A 36 26.77 -4.99 16.46
N LYS A 37 27.68 -5.47 17.32
CA LYS A 37 28.55 -6.63 17.01
C LYS A 37 27.75 -7.92 16.75
N LYS A 38 26.63 -8.10 17.45
CA LYS A 38 25.74 -9.26 17.31
C LYS A 38 24.33 -8.85 17.70
N VAL A 39 23.35 -9.21 16.87
CA VAL A 39 21.93 -9.00 17.13
C VAL A 39 21.19 -10.33 16.93
N VAL A 40 20.27 -10.64 17.84
CA VAL A 40 19.40 -11.82 17.74
C VAL A 40 17.96 -11.37 17.78
N PHE A 41 17.19 -11.82 16.79
CA PHE A 41 15.78 -11.53 16.64
C PHE A 41 14.95 -12.72 17.13
N VAL A 42 14.14 -12.52 18.17
CA VAL A 42 13.32 -13.57 18.80
C VAL A 42 11.87 -13.14 18.81
N HIS A 43 11.02 -14.01 18.26
CA HIS A 43 9.57 -13.87 18.32
C HIS A 43 9.05 -14.39 19.67
N VAL A 44 8.18 -13.63 20.33
CA VAL A 44 7.52 -14.04 21.58
C VAL A 44 6.00 -13.85 21.44
N PRO A 45 5.16 -14.68 22.08
CA PRO A 45 3.72 -14.45 22.10
C PRO A 45 3.36 -13.10 22.72
N ARG A 46 2.20 -12.56 22.35
CA ARG A 46 1.65 -11.29 22.87
C ARG A 46 1.65 -11.22 24.40
N SER A 47 1.27 -12.33 25.06
CA SER A 47 1.27 -12.46 26.52
C SER A 47 2.64 -12.30 27.18
N HIS A 48 3.72 -12.39 26.42
CA HIS A 48 5.09 -12.18 26.87
C HIS A 48 5.66 -10.82 26.44
N ASN A 49 4.93 -10.03 25.66
CA ASN A 49 5.30 -8.67 25.22
C ASN A 49 4.45 -7.57 25.89
N VAL A 50 3.87 -7.86 27.05
CA VAL A 50 2.86 -7.02 27.73
C VAL A 50 3.38 -5.61 28.03
N LEU A 51 4.65 -5.48 28.43
CA LEU A 51 5.23 -4.17 28.73
C LEU A 51 5.32 -3.28 27.49
N ALA A 52 5.86 -3.81 26.38
CA ALA A 52 5.94 -3.03 25.14
C ALA A 52 4.54 -2.71 24.61
N ASP A 53 3.59 -3.62 24.79
CA ASP A 53 2.21 -3.40 24.40
C ASP A 53 1.52 -2.30 25.22
N ALA A 54 1.66 -2.35 26.54
CA ALA A 54 1.10 -1.34 27.44
C ALA A 54 1.63 0.05 27.10
N LEU A 55 2.93 0.16 26.79
CA LEU A 55 3.55 1.41 26.35
C LEU A 55 3.03 1.87 24.99
N ALA A 56 2.92 0.98 24.01
CA ALA A 56 2.38 1.31 22.70
C ALA A 56 0.90 1.76 22.80
N SER A 57 0.12 1.10 23.65
CA SER A 57 -1.28 1.44 23.92
C SER A 57 -1.42 2.80 24.60
N LEU A 58 -0.56 3.08 25.60
CA LEU A 58 -0.51 4.40 26.25
C LEU A 58 -0.13 5.49 25.23
N ALA A 59 0.91 5.26 24.43
CA ALA A 59 1.34 6.21 23.40
C ALA A 59 0.27 6.45 22.34
N SER A 60 -0.48 5.41 21.96
CA SER A 60 -1.60 5.52 21.02
C SER A 60 -2.82 6.24 21.62
N SER A 61 -2.99 6.20 22.95
CA SER A 61 -4.02 6.94 23.67
C SER A 61 -3.65 8.41 23.86
N LEU A 62 -2.39 8.78 23.64
CA LEU A 62 -1.94 10.15 23.76
C LEU A 62 -2.21 10.86 22.42
N GLU A 63 -3.11 11.82 22.42
CA GLU A 63 -3.31 12.71 21.28
C GLU A 63 -2.13 13.68 21.21
N PHE A 64 -1.29 13.53 20.19
CA PHE A 64 -0.27 14.52 19.87
C PHE A 64 -0.91 15.63 19.03
N PRO A 65 -0.67 16.92 19.33
CA PRO A 65 -1.15 18.00 18.49
C PRO A 65 -0.65 17.80 17.06
N VAL A 66 -1.60 17.68 16.15
CA VAL A 66 -1.41 17.31 14.76
C VAL A 66 -0.83 18.49 14.01
N ASP A 67 0.49 18.58 13.95
CA ASP A 67 1.13 19.38 12.91
C ASP A 67 1.03 18.60 11.58
N SER A 68 -0.08 18.87 10.87
CA SER A 68 -0.28 18.83 9.41
C SER A 68 -0.23 17.51 8.59
N HIS A 69 0.09 16.33 9.14
CA HIS A 69 0.25 15.12 8.26
C HIS A 69 -0.34 13.78 8.74
N SER A 70 -1.27 13.73 9.70
CA SER A 70 -1.91 12.45 10.05
C SER A 70 -3.09 12.14 9.12
N GLU A 71 -2.83 11.45 8.00
CA GLU A 71 -3.88 10.80 7.21
C GLU A 71 -4.41 9.58 7.98
N THR A 72 -5.60 9.68 8.53
CA THR A 72 -6.30 8.53 9.12
C THR A 72 -6.73 7.56 8.03
N ILE A 73 -6.27 6.32 8.10
CA ILE A 73 -6.75 5.25 7.20
C ILE A 73 -8.11 4.76 7.72
N LEU A 74 -9.17 5.09 7.00
CA LEU A 74 -10.51 4.53 7.23
C LEU A 74 -10.54 3.04 6.83
N VAL A 75 -10.39 2.16 7.81
CA VAL A 75 -10.61 0.73 7.62
C VAL A 75 -12.11 0.45 7.72
N ARG A 76 -12.76 0.22 6.57
CA ARG A 76 -14.15 -0.25 6.52
C ARG A 76 -14.18 -1.78 6.58
N LYS A 77 -14.93 -2.32 7.54
CA LYS A 77 -15.28 -3.73 7.56
C LYS A 77 -16.43 -3.95 6.58
N ILE A 78 -16.25 -4.86 5.63
CA ILE A 78 -17.30 -5.28 4.72
C ILE A 78 -17.76 -6.65 5.22
N ASP A 79 -19.03 -6.77 5.62
CA ASP A 79 -19.60 -8.02 6.15
C ASP A 79 -19.99 -9.02 5.07
N ILE A 80 -19.92 -8.61 3.80
CA ILE A 80 -20.19 -9.47 2.63
C ILE A 80 -18.89 -9.85 1.91
N PRO A 81 -18.78 -11.10 1.43
CA PRO A 81 -17.62 -11.55 0.67
C PRO A 81 -17.50 -10.76 -0.64
N ALA A 82 -16.27 -10.40 -1.02
CA ALA A 82 -15.99 -9.55 -2.18
C ALA A 82 -16.62 -10.04 -3.49
N THR A 83 -16.91 -11.33 -3.62
CA THR A 83 -17.61 -11.93 -4.76
C THR A 83 -19.06 -11.46 -4.95
N GLN A 84 -19.68 -10.90 -3.92
CA GLN A 84 -21.04 -10.34 -3.97
C GLN A 84 -21.04 -8.81 -4.14
N ASP A 85 -19.87 -8.20 -4.30
CA ASP A 85 -19.75 -6.77 -4.55
C ASP A 85 -20.28 -6.44 -5.97
N ILE A 86 -21.00 -5.33 -6.08
CA ILE A 86 -21.63 -4.84 -7.31
C ILE A 86 -20.59 -4.69 -8.43
N TRP A 87 -19.34 -4.39 -8.06
CA TRP A 87 -18.19 -4.33 -8.97
C TRP A 87 -17.96 -5.64 -9.75
N PHE A 88 -18.12 -6.82 -9.12
CA PHE A 88 -17.89 -8.10 -9.80
C PHE A 88 -18.95 -8.43 -10.85
N SER A 89 -20.20 -8.02 -10.63
CA SER A 89 -21.30 -8.17 -11.59
C SER A 89 -21.09 -7.38 -12.89
N GLN A 90 -20.23 -6.34 -12.88
CA GLN A 90 -19.96 -5.51 -14.05
C GLN A 90 -18.87 -6.08 -14.98
N LEU A 91 -18.09 -7.07 -14.56
CA LEU A 91 -17.07 -7.68 -15.42
C LEU A 91 -17.66 -8.58 -16.53
N GLY A 92 -18.86 -9.13 -16.32
CA GLY A 92 -19.47 -10.10 -17.23
C GLY A 92 -20.18 -9.50 -18.45
N THR A 93 -20.47 -8.19 -18.46
CA THR A 93 -21.39 -7.59 -19.45
C THR A 93 -20.70 -6.99 -20.68
N LYS A 94 -19.36 -6.96 -20.75
CA LYS A 94 -18.60 -6.34 -21.86
C LYS A 94 -18.12 -7.28 -22.96
N GLN A 95 -18.67 -8.48 -23.11
CA GLN A 95 -18.28 -9.41 -24.20
C GLN A 95 -19.40 -9.71 -25.21
N HIS A 96 -20.44 -8.88 -25.29
CA HIS A 96 -21.48 -9.07 -26.31
C HIS A 96 -22.01 -7.74 -26.84
N GLN A 97 -21.20 -7.03 -27.62
CA GLN A 97 -21.67 -6.27 -28.79
C GLN A 97 -20.46 -5.76 -29.58
N LYS A 98 -19.90 -6.65 -30.40
CA LYS A 98 -19.24 -6.28 -31.65
C LYS A 98 -19.94 -7.06 -32.75
N ASP A 99 -20.93 -6.46 -33.39
CA ASP A 99 -21.07 -6.58 -34.85
C ASP A 99 -22.07 -5.58 -35.46
N LYS A 100 -21.59 -4.91 -36.52
CA LYS A 100 -22.30 -4.40 -37.70
C LYS A 100 -23.26 -3.21 -37.56
N SER A 101 -22.74 -2.04 -37.93
CA SER A 101 -23.24 -1.28 -39.08
C SER A 101 -22.09 -0.49 -39.69
N GLN A 102 -21.99 -0.57 -41.02
CA GLN A 102 -21.00 0.07 -41.88
C GLN A 102 -21.20 1.58 -41.90
N ASP A 103 -20.11 2.35 -41.93
CA ASP A 103 -19.86 3.44 -42.89
C ASP A 103 -18.45 4.01 -42.65
N GLU A 104 -17.64 4.09 -43.71
CA GLU A 104 -16.33 4.75 -43.74
C GLU A 104 -16.39 5.78 -44.89
N PRO A 105 -15.65 6.90 -44.86
CA PRO A 105 -15.49 7.94 -43.83
C PRO A 105 -15.87 9.35 -44.41
N PRO A 106 -15.55 10.47 -43.72
CA PRO A 106 -14.65 11.39 -44.42
C PRO A 106 -13.36 11.60 -43.64
N LYS A 107 -12.26 11.49 -44.39
CA LYS A 107 -10.92 11.87 -43.97
C LYS A 107 -10.87 13.37 -43.71
N GLN A 108 -10.41 13.77 -42.54
CA GLN A 108 -9.71 15.03 -42.38
C GLN A 108 -8.35 14.73 -41.76
N GLU A 109 -7.38 14.51 -42.65
CA GLU A 109 -5.97 14.65 -42.32
C GLU A 109 -5.74 16.12 -41.94
N VAL A 110 -5.42 16.38 -40.69
CA VAL A 110 -4.79 17.64 -40.31
C VAL A 110 -3.32 17.33 -40.07
N SER A 111 -2.50 17.89 -40.96
CA SER A 111 -1.07 17.69 -41.07
C SER A 111 -0.33 17.99 -39.77
N ILE A 112 0.66 17.16 -39.46
CA ILE A 112 1.63 17.30 -38.35
C ILE A 112 2.47 18.60 -38.44
N ALA A 113 2.19 19.47 -39.41
CA ALA A 113 2.88 20.74 -39.66
C ALA A 113 2.21 21.99 -39.01
N GLN A 114 1.28 21.81 -38.07
CA GLN A 114 0.89 22.91 -37.13
C GLN A 114 1.66 22.84 -35.79
N LEU A 115 2.79 22.12 -35.80
CA LEU A 115 3.87 22.23 -34.82
C LEU A 115 4.44 23.65 -34.78
N GLU A 116 4.46 24.28 -33.61
CA GLU A 116 5.35 25.41 -33.32
C GLU A 116 5.06 26.70 -34.10
N GLU A 117 4.03 27.44 -33.70
CA GLU A 117 4.12 28.89 -33.76
C GLU A 117 3.54 29.48 -32.47
N LEU A 118 4.46 30.05 -31.68
CA LEU A 118 4.29 30.85 -30.47
C LEU A 118 3.99 30.04 -29.18
N GLN A 119 4.95 29.34 -28.59
CA GLN A 119 5.93 29.98 -27.69
C GLN A 119 6.15 31.47 -27.94
N GLU A 120 5.26 32.28 -27.37
CA GLU A 120 5.61 33.47 -26.57
C GLU A 120 4.51 33.70 -25.52
#